data_AF-A0A4R5FH92-F1
#
_entry.id   AF-A0A4R5FH92-F1
#
_cell.length_a   1.000
_cell.length_b   1.000
_cell.length_c   1.000
_cell.angle_alpha   90.00
_cell.angle_beta   90.00
_cell.angle_gamma   90.00
#
_symmetry.space_group_name_H-M   'P 1'
#
loop_
_entity.id
_entity.type
_entity.pdbx_description
1 polymer ?
#
loop_
_entity_poly.entity_id
_entity_poly.type
_entity_poly.pdbx_seq_one_letter_code
_entity_poly.pdbx_strand_id
1 'polypeptide(L)'
;MTLDDIKNSIQILFNFNIVNETDEKIEFSIISDKTAFLIKKEVEDIIRDLTYLHSEQEIELYDKNSYEVLVRNENRFMLGKEISQKDTINKIDYAIGKPTDKYLVLFIYNLGLQDTPRILRNGIMPHRLKRIYDIDSDQTTIPFENNILEVIKEVIPRLETLQIDSYSPRKKNEFENLVYAFLFTLGYNLDYTFQPLRFMDEFTQPYKIGKLRRNNFSDIEPPKLTYINELILHYQKGISSESIEHQFLSFYHVLEHFFEKIYNDDILLSIKNELLKPNFSYKRTKDISNLVGFIQNRLKYKNEEFQINEPEALELTLKKFVTDLEYLKTELNTISPKLLEHFKTTEVSFSKGNRVNFDSNNLNEIYTNLAKRIYYTRNSIVHSKETEKTKYTPFSDDKDLLNEIYLLRLIAEIVIINNSKEL
;
A
#
# COMPACT_ATOMS: atom_id res chain seq x y z
N MET A 1 19.13 -21.47 -5.10
CA MET A 1 18.93 -21.07 -6.50
C MET A 1 19.72 -21.99 -7.40
N THR A 2 19.00 -22.79 -8.17
CA THR A 2 19.48 -23.72 -9.19
C THR A 2 18.77 -23.39 -10.51
N LEU A 3 19.26 -23.94 -11.63
CA LEU A 3 18.57 -23.81 -12.92
C LEU A 3 17.13 -24.35 -12.85
N ASP A 4 16.92 -25.45 -12.12
CA ASP A 4 15.59 -26.03 -11.92
C ASP A 4 14.68 -25.11 -11.11
N ASP A 5 15.19 -24.35 -10.13
CA ASP A 5 14.40 -23.36 -9.39
C ASP A 5 13.88 -22.27 -10.34
N ILE A 6 14.73 -21.76 -11.24
CA ILE A 6 14.35 -20.73 -12.22
C ILE A 6 13.34 -21.28 -13.22
N LYS A 7 13.60 -22.47 -13.76
CA LYS A 7 12.71 -23.21 -14.66
C LYS A 7 11.32 -23.37 -14.03
N ASN A 8 11.25 -23.89 -12.81
CA ASN A 8 10.00 -24.07 -12.08
C ASN A 8 9.30 -22.73 -11.84
N SER A 9 10.04 -21.68 -11.47
CA SER A 9 9.50 -20.34 -11.26
C SER A 9 8.88 -19.77 -12.54
N ILE A 10 9.50 -19.95 -13.70
CA ILE A 10 8.95 -19.52 -15.00
C ILE A 10 7.62 -20.24 -15.29
N GLN A 11 7.57 -21.57 -15.12
CA GLN A 11 6.34 -22.34 -15.34
C GLN A 11 5.23 -21.90 -14.37
N ILE A 12 5.58 -21.69 -13.08
CA ILE A 12 4.64 -21.31 -12.04
C ILE A 12 4.16 -19.88 -12.21
N LEU A 13 4.99 -18.91 -12.57
CA LEU A 13 4.58 -17.51 -12.63
C LEU A 13 3.80 -17.20 -13.92
N PHE A 14 4.25 -17.75 -15.06
CA PHE A 14 3.77 -17.34 -16.38
C PHE A 14 2.89 -18.38 -17.08
N ASN A 15 2.78 -19.60 -16.54
CA ASN A 15 2.10 -20.73 -17.19
C ASN A 15 2.71 -21.12 -18.55
N PHE A 16 4.01 -20.89 -18.70
CA PHE A 16 4.77 -21.31 -19.88
C PHE A 16 5.15 -22.79 -19.73
N ASN A 17 4.64 -23.64 -20.61
CA ASN A 17 4.86 -25.08 -20.55
C ASN A 17 6.13 -25.47 -21.30
N ILE A 18 6.91 -26.43 -20.79
CA ILE A 18 8.08 -26.93 -21.50
C ILE A 18 7.63 -27.83 -22.64
N VAL A 19 8.11 -27.53 -23.85
CA VAL A 19 7.82 -28.30 -25.07
C VAL A 19 8.96 -29.26 -25.37
N ASN A 20 10.20 -28.79 -25.17
CA ASN A 20 11.40 -29.55 -25.41
C ASN A 20 12.52 -29.11 -24.45
N GLU A 21 13.39 -30.04 -24.08
CA GLU A 21 14.53 -29.77 -23.24
C GLU A 21 15.74 -30.56 -23.77
N THR A 22 16.75 -29.83 -24.20
CA THR A 22 18.04 -30.39 -24.63
C THR A 22 19.11 -30.12 -23.57
N ASP A 23 20.32 -30.65 -23.78
CA ASP A 23 21.46 -30.37 -22.91
C ASP A 23 21.86 -28.88 -22.93
N GLU A 24 21.52 -28.15 -24.00
CA GLU A 24 21.91 -26.75 -24.19
C GLU A 24 20.80 -25.75 -23.87
N LYS A 25 19.54 -26.09 -24.18
CA LYS A 25 18.40 -25.16 -24.08
C LYS A 25 17.12 -25.80 -23.55
N ILE A 26 16.27 -24.98 -22.92
CA ILE A 26 14.90 -25.33 -22.53
C ILE A 26 13.94 -24.52 -23.39
N GLU A 27 13.01 -25.17 -24.07
CA GLU A 27 12.02 -24.53 -24.93
C GLU A 27 10.65 -24.48 -24.24
N PHE A 28 10.08 -23.29 -24.16
CA PHE A 28 8.80 -22.98 -23.53
C PHE A 28 7.74 -22.61 -24.57
N SER A 29 6.56 -23.17 -24.44
CA SER A 29 5.34 -22.73 -25.12
C SER A 29 4.79 -21.49 -24.44
N ILE A 30 4.67 -20.40 -25.19
CA ILE A 30 4.29 -19.08 -24.69
C ILE A 30 2.81 -18.80 -25.00
N ILE A 31 2.45 -18.77 -26.28
CA ILE A 31 1.07 -18.56 -26.73
C ILE A 31 0.83 -19.25 -28.08
N SER A 32 -0.26 -20.00 -28.19
CA SER A 32 -0.63 -20.73 -29.42
C SER A 32 0.52 -21.63 -29.94
N ASP A 33 1.10 -21.30 -31.10
CA ASP A 33 2.21 -21.98 -31.77
C ASP A 33 3.58 -21.38 -31.45
N LYS A 34 3.65 -20.30 -30.66
CA LYS A 34 4.89 -19.55 -30.39
C LYS A 34 5.65 -20.12 -29.20
N THR A 35 6.93 -20.37 -29.42
CA THR A 35 7.88 -20.80 -28.39
C THR A 35 8.96 -19.75 -28.12
N ALA A 36 9.61 -19.87 -26.98
CA ALA A 36 10.80 -19.12 -26.59
C ALA A 36 11.75 -20.04 -25.83
N PHE A 37 13.05 -19.77 -25.87
CA PHE A 37 14.07 -20.65 -25.29
C PHE A 37 14.83 -19.99 -24.14
N LEU A 38 15.36 -20.83 -23.24
CA LEU A 38 16.31 -20.45 -22.20
C LEU A 38 17.62 -21.21 -22.45
N ILE A 39 18.74 -20.50 -22.61
CA ILE A 39 20.06 -21.13 -22.71
C ILE A 39 20.52 -21.50 -21.31
N LYS A 40 20.76 -22.79 -21.06
CA LYS A 40 21.09 -23.31 -19.73
C LYS A 40 22.39 -22.70 -19.20
N LYS A 41 23.42 -22.65 -20.05
CA LYS A 41 24.75 -22.12 -19.70
C LYS A 41 24.71 -20.66 -19.27
N GLU A 42 23.95 -19.81 -19.97
CA GLU A 42 23.83 -18.38 -19.63
C GLU A 42 23.22 -18.19 -18.23
N VAL A 43 22.16 -18.94 -17.93
CA VAL A 43 21.51 -18.86 -16.61
C VAL A 43 22.40 -19.44 -15.52
N GLU A 44 23.11 -20.53 -15.79
CA GLU A 44 24.07 -21.11 -14.83
C GLU A 44 25.20 -20.13 -14.51
N ASP A 45 25.73 -19.43 -15.52
CA ASP A 45 26.75 -18.41 -15.33
C ASP A 45 26.20 -17.20 -14.56
N ILE A 46 24.96 -16.77 -14.83
CA ILE A 46 24.27 -15.74 -14.03
C ILE A 46 24.09 -16.19 -12.58
N ILE A 47 23.67 -17.44 -12.34
CA ILE A 47 23.49 -18.00 -10.99
C ILE A 47 24.83 -18.02 -10.23
N ARG A 48 25.93 -18.36 -10.92
CA ARG A 48 27.28 -18.29 -10.33
C ARG A 48 27.66 -16.86 -9.98
N ASP A 49 27.44 -15.91 -10.88
CA ASP A 49 27.73 -14.50 -10.63
C ASP A 49 26.91 -13.93 -9.45
N LEU A 50 25.64 -14.33 -9.34
CA LEU A 50 24.76 -13.91 -8.25
C LEU A 50 25.27 -14.33 -6.86
N THR A 51 26.15 -15.34 -6.75
CA THR A 51 26.77 -15.71 -5.47
C THR A 51 27.71 -14.64 -4.92
N TYR A 52 28.22 -13.75 -5.76
CA TYR A 52 29.10 -12.64 -5.38
C TYR A 52 28.34 -11.32 -5.17
N LEU A 53 27.04 -11.31 -5.47
CA LEU A 53 26.17 -10.15 -5.32
C LEU A 53 25.38 -10.26 -4.01
N HIS A 54 25.07 -9.12 -3.42
CA HIS A 54 24.32 -9.03 -2.18
C HIS A 54 22.87 -8.61 -2.44
N SER A 55 21.94 -9.17 -1.67
CA SER A 55 20.53 -8.77 -1.62
C SER A 55 20.06 -8.89 -0.17
N GLU A 56 19.59 -7.81 0.44
CA GLU A 56 19.10 -7.83 1.84
C GLU A 56 17.57 -7.99 1.92
N GLN A 57 16.85 -7.33 1.01
CA GLN A 57 15.37 -7.32 0.98
C GLN A 57 14.78 -8.06 -0.22
N GLU A 58 15.59 -8.89 -0.90
CA GLU A 58 15.19 -9.72 -2.06
C GLU A 58 14.74 -8.92 -3.30
N ILE A 59 14.82 -7.59 -3.24
CA ILE A 59 14.37 -6.63 -4.28
C ILE A 59 15.51 -5.81 -4.89
N GLU A 60 16.68 -5.85 -4.30
CA GLU A 60 17.84 -5.08 -4.73
C GLU A 60 18.99 -6.03 -5.02
N LEU A 61 19.82 -5.64 -5.97
CA LEU A 61 21.01 -6.37 -6.35
C LEU A 61 22.17 -5.39 -6.32
N TYR A 62 23.18 -5.66 -5.50
CA TYR A 62 24.33 -4.76 -5.43
C TYR A 62 25.65 -5.47 -5.17
N ASP A 63 26.72 -4.81 -5.58
CA ASP A 63 28.09 -5.10 -5.16
C ASP A 63 28.81 -3.80 -4.78
N LYS A 64 30.14 -3.79 -4.85
CA LYS A 64 30.94 -2.60 -4.53
C LYS A 64 30.78 -1.49 -5.58
N ASN A 65 30.40 -1.84 -6.80
CA ASN A 65 30.49 -0.97 -7.97
C ASN A 65 29.15 -0.81 -8.70
N SER A 66 28.17 -1.66 -8.44
CA SER A 66 26.86 -1.64 -9.09
C SER A 66 25.74 -1.74 -8.06
N TYR A 67 24.62 -1.11 -8.38
CA TYR A 67 23.39 -1.19 -7.62
C TYR A 67 22.20 -1.16 -8.58
N GLU A 68 21.29 -2.13 -8.43
CA GLU A 68 20.08 -2.23 -9.23
C GLU A 68 18.87 -2.50 -8.33
N VAL A 69 17.81 -1.73 -8.53
CA VAL A 69 16.54 -1.88 -7.80
C VAL A 69 15.37 -1.65 -8.73
N LEU A 70 14.28 -2.41 -8.56
CA LEU A 70 13.04 -2.16 -9.31
C LEU A 70 12.51 -0.77 -8.95
N VAL A 71 12.15 -0.01 -9.97
CA VAL A 71 11.47 1.28 -9.84
C VAL A 71 10.12 1.23 -10.52
N ARG A 72 9.17 1.92 -9.94
CA ARG A 72 7.83 2.06 -10.47
C ARG A 72 7.61 3.48 -10.95
N ASN A 73 7.16 3.59 -12.18
CA ASN A 73 6.77 4.84 -12.79
C ASN A 73 5.27 5.10 -12.53
N GLU A 74 4.96 6.17 -11.80
CA GLU A 74 3.58 6.59 -11.55
C GLU A 74 3.01 7.45 -12.69
N ASN A 75 3.86 7.95 -13.59
CA ASN A 75 3.42 8.69 -14.77
C ASN A 75 2.87 7.75 -15.84
N ARG A 76 1.54 7.62 -15.90
CA ARG A 76 0.80 6.73 -16.82
C ARG A 76 1.08 6.94 -18.32
N PHE A 77 1.63 8.10 -18.71
CA PHE A 77 1.88 8.47 -20.11
C PHE A 77 3.32 8.22 -20.58
N MET A 78 4.23 7.86 -19.67
CA MET A 78 5.64 7.60 -19.96
C MET A 78 5.88 6.09 -20.10
N LEU A 79 5.36 5.49 -21.18
CA LEU A 79 5.65 4.08 -21.48
C LEU A 79 6.93 3.97 -22.32
N GLY A 80 8.00 3.43 -21.74
CA GLY A 80 9.09 2.80 -22.49
C GLY A 80 10.22 3.71 -22.99
N LYS A 81 10.49 4.85 -22.34
CA LYS A 81 11.69 5.65 -22.65
C LYS A 81 12.79 5.34 -21.65
N GLU A 82 13.88 4.73 -22.12
CA GLU A 82 15.08 4.57 -21.30
C GLU A 82 15.66 5.93 -20.94
N ILE A 83 15.97 6.12 -19.67
CA ILE A 83 16.63 7.31 -19.14
C ILE A 83 18.06 6.92 -18.84
N SER A 84 19.02 7.69 -19.35
CA SER A 84 20.44 7.44 -19.16
C SER A 84 21.13 8.77 -18.87
N GLN A 85 21.92 8.82 -17.80
CA GLN A 85 22.68 10.01 -17.44
C GLN A 85 24.06 9.62 -16.89
N LYS A 86 25.10 10.31 -17.35
CA LYS A 86 26.47 10.11 -16.88
C LYS A 86 26.94 11.30 -16.07
N ASP A 87 27.43 11.05 -14.86
CA ASP A 87 28.14 12.01 -14.02
C ASP A 87 29.64 11.81 -14.22
N THR A 88 30.21 12.61 -15.12
CA THR A 88 31.64 12.53 -15.46
C THR A 88 32.57 12.98 -14.33
N ILE A 89 32.06 13.77 -13.37
CA ILE A 89 32.85 14.32 -12.27
C ILE A 89 32.96 13.27 -11.16
N ASN A 90 31.82 12.74 -10.71
CA ASN A 90 31.78 11.74 -9.66
C ASN A 90 32.03 10.31 -10.19
N LYS A 91 32.07 10.15 -11.52
CA LYS A 91 32.23 8.86 -12.21
C LYS A 91 31.15 7.88 -11.77
N ILE A 92 29.91 8.28 -12.02
CA ILE A 92 28.71 7.49 -11.73
C ILE A 92 27.81 7.54 -12.96
N ASP A 93 27.38 6.38 -13.42
CA ASP A 93 26.43 6.24 -14.52
C ASP A 93 25.08 5.81 -13.93
N TYR A 94 24.00 6.46 -14.37
CA TYR A 94 22.62 6.18 -13.95
C TYR A 94 21.81 5.76 -15.17
N ALA A 95 21.00 4.72 -15.02
CA ALA A 95 20.04 4.32 -16.04
C ALA A 95 18.70 3.87 -15.41
N ILE A 96 17.57 4.28 -16.01
CA ILE A 96 16.26 3.68 -15.76
C ILE A 96 15.79 3.01 -17.04
N GLY A 97 15.57 1.71 -16.99
CA GLY A 97 15.21 0.90 -18.15
C GLY A 97 14.78 -0.50 -17.73
N LYS A 98 14.80 -1.44 -18.69
CA LYS A 98 14.53 -2.85 -18.40
C LYS A 98 15.59 -3.42 -17.44
N PRO A 99 15.22 -4.42 -16.61
CA PRO A 99 16.17 -5.07 -15.72
C PRO A 99 17.30 -5.75 -16.48
N THR A 100 18.47 -5.82 -15.84
CA THR A 100 19.54 -6.71 -16.29
C THR A 100 19.11 -8.17 -16.16
N ASP A 101 19.73 -9.08 -16.92
CA ASP A 101 19.41 -10.51 -16.81
C ASP A 101 19.71 -11.06 -15.41
N LYS A 102 20.76 -10.54 -14.76
CA LYS A 102 21.11 -10.89 -13.39
C LYS A 102 20.01 -10.53 -12.41
N TYR A 103 19.51 -9.29 -12.50
CA TYR A 103 18.40 -8.83 -11.67
C TYR A 103 17.12 -9.62 -11.97
N LEU A 104 16.81 -9.85 -13.24
CA LEU A 104 15.61 -10.58 -13.65
C LEU A 104 15.58 -12.01 -13.11
N VAL A 105 16.70 -12.73 -13.17
CA VAL A 105 16.81 -14.10 -12.65
C VAL A 105 16.59 -14.13 -11.14
N LEU A 106 17.20 -13.21 -10.39
CA LEU A 106 16.97 -13.06 -8.95
C LEU A 106 15.50 -12.75 -8.65
N PHE A 107 14.92 -11.81 -9.39
CA PHE A 107 13.54 -11.35 -9.21
C PHE A 107 12.52 -12.48 -9.46
N ILE A 108 12.69 -13.26 -10.52
CA ILE A 108 11.84 -14.42 -10.84
C ILE A 108 11.95 -15.50 -9.75
N TYR A 109 13.16 -15.78 -9.26
CA TYR A 109 13.39 -16.74 -8.19
C TYR A 109 12.65 -16.32 -6.90
N ASN A 110 12.83 -15.07 -6.47
CA ASN A 110 12.19 -14.55 -5.25
C ASN A 110 10.66 -14.49 -5.40
N LEU A 111 10.15 -14.08 -6.57
CA LEU A 111 8.71 -14.14 -6.86
C LEU A 111 8.14 -15.55 -6.82
N GLY A 112 8.91 -16.56 -7.25
CA GLY A 112 8.50 -17.96 -7.23
C GLY A 112 8.48 -18.57 -5.82
N LEU A 113 9.33 -18.08 -4.91
CA LEU A 113 9.33 -18.48 -3.50
C LEU A 113 8.14 -17.93 -2.72
N GLN A 114 7.75 -16.69 -3.03
CA GLN A 114 6.48 -16.17 -2.59
C GLN A 114 5.38 -16.95 -3.31
N ASP A 115 4.44 -17.57 -2.60
CA ASP A 115 3.24 -18.23 -3.18
C ASP A 115 2.29 -17.16 -3.77
N THR A 116 2.84 -16.41 -4.72
CA THR A 116 2.34 -15.16 -5.23
C THR A 116 1.07 -15.45 -6.03
N PRO A 117 0.00 -14.65 -5.86
CA PRO A 117 -1.23 -14.87 -6.60
C PRO A 117 -0.98 -14.97 -8.11
N ARG A 118 -1.82 -15.74 -8.80
CA ARG A 118 -1.82 -15.99 -10.27
C ARG A 118 -2.02 -14.73 -11.15
N ILE A 119 -1.65 -13.54 -10.68
CA ILE A 119 -1.77 -12.22 -11.32
C ILE A 119 -1.05 -12.22 -12.67
N LEU A 120 0.12 -12.84 -12.74
CA LEU A 120 0.88 -12.97 -14.00
C LEU A 120 0.21 -13.98 -14.95
N ARG A 121 -0.37 -15.09 -14.46
CA ARG A 121 -0.99 -16.14 -15.31
C ARG A 121 -2.23 -15.69 -16.10
N ASN A 122 -3.09 -14.86 -15.52
CA ASN A 122 -4.46 -14.63 -16.04
C ASN A 122 -4.75 -13.17 -16.48
N GLY A 123 -3.72 -12.31 -16.52
CA GLY A 123 -3.87 -10.87 -16.75
C GLY A 123 -3.63 -10.41 -18.19
N ILE A 124 -2.99 -9.24 -18.33
CA ILE A 124 -2.70 -8.50 -19.58
C ILE A 124 -1.70 -9.25 -20.51
N MET A 125 -1.14 -10.38 -20.07
CA MET A 125 -0.11 -11.15 -20.78
C MET A 125 -0.51 -11.60 -22.19
N PRO A 126 -1.68 -12.22 -22.45
CA PRO A 126 -1.98 -12.73 -23.79
C PRO A 126 -2.07 -11.62 -24.84
N HIS A 127 -2.52 -10.42 -24.47
CA HIS A 127 -2.57 -9.27 -25.38
C HIS A 127 -1.19 -8.68 -25.67
N ARG A 128 -0.30 -8.62 -24.65
CA ARG A 128 1.08 -8.17 -24.85
C ARG A 128 1.90 -9.17 -25.67
N LEU A 129 1.75 -10.46 -25.37
CA LEU A 129 2.36 -11.53 -26.15
C LEU A 129 1.92 -11.47 -27.61
N LYS A 130 0.61 -11.35 -27.88
CA LYS A 130 0.13 -11.12 -29.25
C LYS A 130 0.77 -9.90 -29.89
N ARG A 131 0.84 -8.75 -29.21
CA ARG A 131 1.51 -7.56 -29.76
C ARG A 131 2.98 -7.80 -30.10
N ILE A 132 3.74 -8.51 -29.27
CA ILE A 132 5.15 -8.85 -29.55
C ILE A 132 5.26 -9.67 -30.84
N TYR A 133 4.39 -10.66 -31.02
CA TYR A 133 4.43 -11.58 -32.17
C TYR A 133 3.67 -11.08 -33.42
N ASP A 134 2.73 -10.13 -33.28
CA ASP A 134 1.95 -9.54 -34.38
C ASP A 134 2.68 -8.35 -35.04
N ILE A 135 3.57 -7.65 -34.32
CA ILE A 135 4.38 -6.55 -34.91
C ILE A 135 5.37 -7.08 -35.96
N ASP A 136 5.82 -8.33 -35.84
CA ASP A 136 6.81 -8.94 -36.73
C ASP A 136 6.23 -9.66 -37.95
N SER A 137 4.90 -9.75 -38.13
CA SER A 137 4.34 -10.43 -39.30
C SER A 137 4.56 -9.68 -40.62
N ASP A 138 4.88 -8.38 -40.55
CA ASP A 138 5.02 -7.51 -41.73
C ASP A 138 6.49 -7.26 -42.17
N GLN A 139 7.50 -7.72 -41.41
CA GLN A 139 8.90 -7.60 -41.80
C GLN A 139 9.68 -8.91 -41.63
N THR A 140 9.79 -9.64 -42.73
CA THR A 140 10.84 -10.63 -43.05
C THR A 140 10.91 -11.93 -42.22
N THR A 141 10.85 -13.02 -42.98
CA THR A 141 11.23 -14.40 -42.65
C THR A 141 12.51 -14.57 -41.82
N ILE A 142 12.37 -14.74 -40.50
CA ILE A 142 13.27 -15.55 -39.65
C ILE A 142 12.37 -16.22 -38.58
N PRO A 143 12.49 -17.54 -38.31
CA PRO A 143 11.85 -18.14 -37.15
C PRO A 143 12.55 -17.56 -35.90
N PHE A 144 11.96 -16.55 -35.27
CA PHE A 144 12.51 -15.93 -34.08
C PHE A 144 12.51 -16.94 -32.93
N GLU A 145 13.63 -17.62 -32.75
CA GLU A 145 14.02 -18.16 -31.46
C GLU A 145 14.17 -16.93 -30.53
N ASN A 146 13.16 -16.62 -29.72
CA ASN A 146 13.25 -15.53 -28.75
C ASN A 146 13.81 -16.06 -27.42
N ASN A 147 14.79 -15.36 -26.85
CA ASN A 147 15.25 -15.65 -25.50
C ASN A 147 14.10 -15.34 -24.53
N ILE A 148 13.75 -16.31 -23.67
CA ILE A 148 12.65 -16.21 -22.73
C ILE A 148 12.82 -15.03 -21.77
N LEU A 149 14.06 -14.67 -21.40
CA LEU A 149 14.31 -13.54 -20.51
C LEU A 149 13.86 -12.23 -21.14
N GLU A 150 14.16 -12.02 -22.43
CA GLU A 150 13.70 -10.84 -23.18
C GLU A 150 12.17 -10.81 -23.32
N VAL A 151 11.55 -11.97 -23.58
CA VAL A 151 10.09 -12.09 -23.60
C VAL A 151 9.50 -11.68 -22.25
N ILE A 152 10.09 -12.13 -21.15
CA ILE A 152 9.61 -11.79 -19.81
C ILE A 152 9.75 -10.28 -19.54
N LYS A 153 10.87 -9.65 -19.92
CA LYS A 153 11.08 -8.19 -19.76
C LYS A 153 9.99 -7.35 -20.43
N GLU A 154 9.50 -7.80 -21.60
CA GLU A 154 8.46 -7.09 -22.35
C GLU A 154 7.04 -7.35 -21.82
N VAL A 155 6.80 -8.57 -21.38
CA VAL A 155 5.45 -9.02 -21.05
C VAL A 155 5.04 -8.57 -19.65
N ILE A 156 5.97 -8.53 -18.70
CA ILE A 156 5.69 -8.04 -17.35
C ILE A 156 5.38 -6.53 -17.40
N PRO A 157 4.21 -6.08 -16.90
CA PRO A 157 3.92 -4.66 -16.83
C PRO A 157 4.80 -3.97 -15.78
N ARG A 158 5.33 -2.79 -16.15
CA ARG A 158 6.07 -1.88 -15.23
C ARG A 158 7.31 -2.53 -14.62
N LEU A 159 8.01 -3.35 -15.40
CA LEU A 159 9.28 -3.95 -15.01
C LEU A 159 10.44 -3.02 -15.42
N GLU A 160 10.60 -1.93 -14.69
CA GLU A 160 11.72 -0.99 -14.88
C GLU A 160 12.64 -1.05 -13.65
N THR A 161 13.95 -0.99 -13.85
CA THR A 161 14.93 -0.89 -12.76
C THR A 161 15.73 0.40 -12.88
N LEU A 162 16.13 0.95 -11.74
CA LEU A 162 17.17 1.95 -11.66
C LEU A 162 18.50 1.23 -11.43
N GLN A 163 19.41 1.45 -12.37
CA GLN A 163 20.77 0.90 -12.40
C GLN A 163 21.75 2.04 -12.13
N ILE A 164 22.67 1.81 -11.20
CA ILE A 164 23.73 2.75 -10.83
C ILE A 164 25.06 2.01 -10.92
N ASP A 165 25.94 2.47 -11.80
CA ASP A 165 27.31 1.98 -11.91
C ASP A 165 28.29 3.03 -11.40
N SER A 166 29.17 2.63 -10.49
CA SER A 166 30.23 3.45 -9.93
C SER A 166 31.61 2.89 -10.27
N TYR A 167 32.50 3.80 -10.65
CA TYR A 167 33.89 3.49 -11.00
C TYR A 167 34.76 3.32 -9.74
N SER A 168 34.20 3.59 -8.55
CA SER A 168 34.84 3.45 -7.25
C SER A 168 34.00 2.56 -6.33
N PRO A 169 34.62 1.78 -5.43
CA PRO A 169 33.89 0.94 -4.50
C PRO A 169 33.10 1.79 -3.49
N ARG A 170 31.82 1.46 -3.28
CA ARG A 170 30.88 2.16 -2.39
C ARG A 170 30.15 1.19 -1.46
N LYS A 171 29.60 1.74 -0.38
CA LYS A 171 28.71 1.02 0.53
C LYS A 171 27.25 1.13 0.07
N LYS A 172 26.42 0.18 0.49
CA LYS A 172 24.98 0.17 0.21
C LYS A 172 24.27 1.50 0.50
N ASN A 173 24.42 2.03 1.72
CA ASN A 173 23.78 3.30 2.11
C ASN A 173 24.20 4.48 1.21
N GLU A 174 25.40 4.43 0.60
CA GLU A 174 25.78 5.45 -0.38
C GLU A 174 24.97 5.30 -1.67
N PHE A 175 24.80 4.08 -2.18
CA PHE A 175 23.93 3.82 -3.34
C PHE A 175 22.48 4.20 -3.05
N GLU A 176 21.94 3.87 -1.88
CA GLU A 176 20.58 4.29 -1.49
C GLU A 176 20.43 5.83 -1.53
N ASN A 177 21.42 6.56 -1.03
CA ASN A 177 21.43 8.02 -1.13
C ASN A 177 21.49 8.52 -2.58
N LEU A 178 22.28 7.86 -3.44
CA LEU A 178 22.36 8.20 -4.86
C LEU A 178 21.06 7.91 -5.61
N VAL A 179 20.36 6.82 -5.27
CA VAL A 179 19.01 6.51 -5.79
C VAL A 179 18.09 7.69 -5.49
N TYR A 180 17.93 8.07 -4.23
CA TYR A 180 17.01 9.17 -3.87
C TYR A 180 17.44 10.52 -4.45
N ALA A 181 18.74 10.81 -4.52
CA ALA A 181 19.25 12.02 -5.16
C ALA A 181 18.94 12.08 -6.66
N PHE A 182 19.11 10.95 -7.37
CA PHE A 182 18.80 10.87 -8.79
C PHE A 182 17.30 10.97 -9.06
N LEU A 183 16.47 10.26 -8.28
CA LEU A 183 15.02 10.34 -8.37
C LEU A 183 14.50 11.75 -8.08
N PHE A 184 15.06 12.44 -7.08
CA PHE A 184 14.75 13.85 -6.83
C PHE A 184 15.12 14.73 -8.02
N THR A 185 16.28 14.49 -8.64
CA THR A 185 16.73 15.26 -9.82
C THR A 185 15.79 15.07 -11.01
N LEU A 186 15.31 13.85 -11.23
CA LEU A 186 14.32 13.55 -12.27
C LEU A 186 12.97 14.22 -11.96
N GLY A 187 12.50 14.13 -10.72
CA GLY A 187 11.28 14.80 -10.28
C GLY A 187 11.35 16.31 -10.42
N TYR A 188 12.45 16.93 -10.00
CA TYR A 188 12.65 18.38 -10.03
C TYR A 188 12.72 18.94 -11.46
N ASN A 189 13.40 18.24 -12.38
CA ASN A 189 13.63 18.77 -13.73
C ASN A 189 12.57 18.34 -14.75
N LEU A 190 11.93 17.20 -14.55
CA LEU A 190 11.07 16.55 -15.56
C LEU A 190 9.68 16.17 -15.03
N ASP A 191 9.37 16.45 -13.76
CA ASP A 191 8.17 15.96 -13.07
C ASP A 191 8.03 14.42 -13.15
N TYR A 192 9.16 13.73 -13.25
CA TYR A 192 9.22 12.28 -13.30
C TYR A 192 9.10 11.69 -11.90
N THR A 193 8.04 10.92 -11.69
CA THR A 193 7.72 10.28 -10.41
C THR A 193 8.05 8.79 -10.50
N PHE A 194 9.28 8.48 -10.09
CA PHE A 194 9.74 7.11 -9.92
C PHE A 194 9.84 6.79 -8.43
N GLN A 195 9.48 5.56 -8.08
CA GLN A 195 9.56 5.06 -6.73
C GLN A 195 10.33 3.73 -6.70
N PRO A 196 11.42 3.59 -5.93
CA PRO A 196 12.07 2.30 -5.76
C PRO A 196 11.18 1.39 -4.91
N LEU A 197 11.07 0.14 -5.31
CA LEU A 197 10.41 -0.87 -4.48
C LEU A 197 11.25 -1.13 -3.23
N ARG A 198 10.57 -1.52 -2.15
CA ARG A 198 11.19 -1.81 -0.84
C ARG A 198 11.01 -3.26 -0.40
N PHE A 199 9.97 -3.92 -0.89
CA PHE A 199 9.74 -5.34 -0.62
C PHE A 199 8.99 -5.97 -1.79
N MET A 200 9.19 -7.27 -1.99
CA MET A 200 8.62 -8.01 -3.12
C MET A 200 7.08 -7.93 -3.15
N ASP A 201 6.42 -7.83 -1.98
CA ASP A 201 4.96 -7.70 -1.93
C ASP A 201 4.45 -6.41 -2.62
N GLU A 202 5.23 -5.32 -2.72
CA GLU A 202 4.81 -4.08 -3.41
C GLU A 202 4.63 -4.28 -4.92
N PHE A 203 5.37 -5.24 -5.50
CA PHE A 203 5.20 -5.59 -6.90
C PHE A 203 3.87 -6.30 -7.15
N THR A 204 3.47 -7.16 -6.21
CA THR A 204 2.31 -8.05 -6.34
C THR A 204 1.03 -7.39 -5.83
N GLN A 205 1.15 -6.44 -4.90
CA GLN A 205 0.03 -5.68 -4.37
C GLN A 205 -0.25 -4.42 -5.21
N PRO A 206 -1.50 -4.19 -5.63
CA PRO A 206 -1.88 -2.90 -6.15
C PRO A 206 -1.84 -1.85 -5.02
N TYR A 207 -1.16 -0.71 -5.20
CA TYR A 207 -1.25 0.48 -4.31
C TYR A 207 -2.69 0.92 -4.05
N LYS A 208 -3.59 0.57 -4.96
CA LYS A 208 -5.03 0.68 -4.75
C LYS A 208 -5.50 -0.56 -4.03
N ILE A 209 -6.08 -0.35 -2.85
CA ILE A 209 -6.85 -1.38 -2.16
C ILE A 209 -7.77 -2.03 -3.19
N GLY A 210 -7.56 -3.33 -3.39
CA GLY A 210 -8.38 -4.14 -4.28
C GLY A 210 -9.86 -4.02 -3.90
N LYS A 211 -10.75 -4.47 -4.78
CA LYS A 211 -12.18 -4.47 -4.47
C LYS A 211 -12.42 -5.28 -3.18
N LEU A 212 -12.82 -4.61 -2.09
CA LEU A 212 -13.24 -5.28 -0.84
C LEU A 212 -14.49 -6.13 -1.08
N ARG A 213 -15.39 -5.61 -1.93
CA ARG A 213 -16.65 -6.26 -2.31
C ARG A 213 -16.47 -6.94 -3.68
N ARG A 214 -16.83 -8.22 -3.78
CA ARG A 214 -16.76 -9.01 -5.02
C ARG A 214 -18.15 -9.20 -5.66
N ASN A 215 -18.92 -8.12 -5.78
CA ASN A 215 -20.23 -8.20 -6.43
C ASN A 215 -20.08 -7.96 -7.93
N ASN A 216 -20.84 -8.72 -8.73
CA ASN A 216 -20.99 -8.42 -10.15
C ASN A 216 -21.96 -7.25 -10.32
N PHE A 217 -21.86 -6.54 -11.44
CA PHE A 217 -22.78 -5.44 -11.73
C PHE A 217 -24.24 -5.89 -11.77
N SER A 218 -24.51 -7.14 -12.15
CA SER A 218 -25.84 -7.77 -12.13
C SER A 218 -26.46 -7.85 -10.74
N ASP A 219 -25.64 -7.88 -9.70
CA ASP A 219 -26.06 -8.09 -8.31
C ASP A 219 -26.24 -6.74 -7.59
N ILE A 220 -25.98 -5.62 -8.28
CA ILE A 220 -26.10 -4.27 -7.73
C ILE A 220 -27.56 -3.83 -7.86
N GLU A 221 -28.23 -3.69 -6.72
CA GLU A 221 -29.54 -3.07 -6.67
C GLU A 221 -29.44 -1.54 -6.75
N PRO A 222 -30.44 -0.87 -7.35
CA PRO A 222 -30.59 0.58 -7.24
C PRO A 222 -30.64 1.07 -5.79
N PRO A 223 -30.24 2.32 -5.50
CA PRO A 223 -30.18 2.83 -4.14
C PRO A 223 -31.57 2.85 -3.48
N LYS A 224 -31.62 2.38 -2.23
CA LYS A 224 -32.80 2.43 -1.34
C LYS A 224 -32.67 3.48 -0.23
N LEU A 225 -31.51 4.10 -0.13
CA LEU A 225 -31.14 5.03 0.93
C LEU A 225 -30.54 6.29 0.30
N THR A 226 -30.76 7.42 0.97
CA THR A 226 -30.05 8.68 0.75
C THR A 226 -28.94 8.85 1.78
N TYR A 227 -27.85 9.49 1.35
CA TYR A 227 -26.65 9.71 2.15
C TYR A 227 -26.26 11.19 2.14
N ILE A 228 -25.44 11.63 3.11
CA ILE A 228 -24.86 12.97 3.10
C ILE A 228 -23.80 13.05 2.00
N ASN A 229 -23.99 13.96 1.04
CA ASN A 229 -23.12 14.10 -0.13
C ASN A 229 -21.65 14.29 0.24
N GLU A 230 -21.34 15.12 1.23
CA GLU A 230 -19.96 15.38 1.67
C GLU A 230 -19.24 14.10 2.11
N LEU A 231 -19.93 13.21 2.84
CA LEU A 231 -19.37 11.93 3.26
C LEU A 231 -19.08 11.01 2.07
N ILE A 232 -19.99 11.01 1.09
CA ILE A 232 -19.81 10.24 -0.15
C ILE A 232 -18.62 10.78 -0.95
N LEU A 233 -18.44 12.10 -1.03
CA LEU A 233 -17.30 12.71 -1.71
C LEU A 233 -15.98 12.34 -1.03
N HIS A 234 -15.91 12.37 0.30
CA HIS A 234 -14.73 11.91 1.04
C HIS A 234 -14.47 10.41 0.82
N TYR A 235 -15.51 9.58 0.86
CA TYR A 235 -15.39 8.15 0.60
C TYR A 235 -14.89 7.85 -0.83
N GLN A 236 -15.46 8.53 -1.84
CA GLN A 236 -15.04 8.39 -3.25
C GLN A 236 -13.61 8.91 -3.49
N LYS A 237 -13.23 9.99 -2.82
CA LYS A 237 -11.84 10.48 -2.82
C LYS A 237 -10.90 9.42 -2.25
N GLY A 238 -11.28 8.77 -1.15
CA GLY A 238 -10.56 7.66 -0.56
C GLY A 238 -10.42 6.47 -1.53
N ILE A 239 -11.49 6.06 -2.21
CA ILE A 239 -11.42 4.94 -3.18
C ILE A 239 -10.55 5.27 -4.40
N SER A 240 -10.64 6.51 -4.90
CA SER A 240 -9.99 6.91 -6.16
C SER A 240 -8.51 7.27 -6.00
N SER A 241 -8.09 7.65 -4.79
CA SER A 241 -6.72 8.05 -4.48
C SER A 241 -5.70 6.94 -4.75
N GLU A 242 -4.52 7.33 -5.24
CA GLU A 242 -3.41 6.39 -5.51
C GLU A 242 -2.47 6.28 -4.32
N SER A 243 -2.33 7.36 -3.54
CA SER A 243 -1.48 7.35 -2.35
C SER A 243 -2.27 6.88 -1.12
N ILE A 244 -1.62 6.01 -0.35
CA ILE A 244 -2.18 5.22 0.75
C ILE A 244 -2.54 6.14 1.94
N GLU A 245 -1.70 7.12 2.26
CA GLU A 245 -1.99 8.13 3.28
C GLU A 245 -3.21 9.00 2.93
N HIS A 246 -3.38 9.37 1.66
CA HIS A 246 -4.56 10.11 1.24
C HIS A 246 -5.84 9.28 1.31
N GLN A 247 -5.76 7.96 1.06
CA GLN A 247 -6.89 7.05 1.28
C GLN A 247 -7.30 7.08 2.76
N PHE A 248 -6.34 6.88 3.67
CA PHE A 248 -6.57 6.92 5.12
C PHE A 248 -7.22 8.24 5.56
N LEU A 249 -6.62 9.38 5.22
CA LEU A 249 -7.15 10.70 5.60
C LEU A 249 -8.55 10.96 5.02
N SER A 250 -8.81 10.51 3.80
CA SER A 250 -10.14 10.68 3.19
C SER A 250 -11.21 9.88 3.92
N PHE A 251 -10.92 8.65 4.38
CA PHE A 251 -11.84 7.90 5.23
C PHE A 251 -11.96 8.49 6.63
N TYR A 252 -10.87 9.04 7.19
CA TYR A 252 -10.90 9.72 8.49
C TYR A 252 -11.85 10.92 8.50
N HIS A 253 -11.85 11.72 7.42
CA HIS A 253 -12.75 12.88 7.31
C HIS A 253 -14.23 12.52 7.37
N VAL A 254 -14.62 11.28 7.02
CA VAL A 254 -16.00 10.80 7.20
C VAL A 254 -16.39 10.77 8.68
N LEU A 255 -15.47 10.38 9.56
CA LEU A 255 -15.70 10.38 11.01
C LEU A 255 -15.61 11.80 11.57
N GLU A 256 -14.62 12.57 11.12
CA GLU A 256 -14.35 13.94 11.59
C GLU A 256 -15.54 14.89 11.38
N HIS A 257 -16.31 14.68 10.30
CA HIS A 257 -17.56 15.40 10.04
C HIS A 257 -18.53 15.41 11.24
N PHE A 258 -18.50 14.36 12.08
CA PHE A 258 -19.41 14.25 13.22
C PHE A 258 -18.81 14.68 14.56
N PHE A 259 -17.50 14.96 14.64
CA PHE A 259 -16.82 15.18 15.91
C PHE A 259 -17.43 16.31 16.73
N GLU A 260 -17.66 17.46 16.11
CA GLU A 260 -18.23 18.62 16.80
C GLU A 260 -19.62 18.31 17.35
N LYS A 261 -20.51 17.80 16.50
CA LYS A 261 -21.89 17.48 16.89
C LYS A 261 -21.93 16.44 18.02
N ILE A 262 -21.17 15.35 17.88
CA ILE A 262 -21.19 14.25 18.85
C ILE A 262 -20.58 14.67 20.19
N TYR A 263 -19.49 15.43 20.15
CA TYR A 263 -18.85 15.94 21.35
C TYR A 263 -19.78 16.92 22.10
N ASN A 264 -20.48 17.80 21.37
CA ASN A 264 -21.47 18.70 21.94
C ASN A 264 -22.67 17.94 22.53
N ASP A 265 -23.19 16.93 21.82
CA ASP A 265 -24.27 16.06 22.31
C ASP A 265 -23.88 15.39 23.66
N ASP A 266 -22.63 14.91 23.77
CA ASP A 266 -22.11 14.28 24.98
C ASP A 266 -21.97 15.27 26.15
N ILE A 267 -21.51 16.50 25.88
CA ILE A 267 -21.46 17.56 26.90
C ILE A 267 -22.85 17.88 27.41
N LEU A 268 -23.83 18.05 26.51
CA LEU A 268 -25.21 18.32 26.89
C LEU A 268 -25.82 17.19 27.71
N LEU A 269 -25.54 15.93 27.33
CA LEU A 269 -25.99 14.76 28.07
C LEU A 269 -25.34 14.69 29.47
N SER A 270 -24.05 14.99 29.56
CA SER A 270 -23.32 15.06 30.83
C SER A 270 -23.89 16.15 31.76
N ILE A 271 -24.16 17.36 31.22
CA ILE A 271 -24.81 18.45 31.97
C ILE A 271 -26.18 18.00 32.48
N LYS A 272 -27.00 17.38 31.61
CA LYS A 272 -28.32 16.87 31.99
C LYS A 272 -28.22 15.84 33.12
N ASN A 273 -27.25 14.92 33.04
CA ASN A 273 -27.03 13.90 34.05
C ASN A 273 -26.59 14.51 35.40
N GLU A 274 -25.72 15.51 35.40
CA GLU A 274 -25.32 16.23 36.61
C GLU A 274 -26.52 16.94 37.27
N LEU A 275 -27.36 17.62 36.48
CA LEU A 275 -28.56 18.32 36.97
C LEU A 275 -29.59 17.37 37.60
N LEU A 276 -29.66 16.12 37.13
CA LEU A 276 -30.59 15.10 37.62
C LEU A 276 -30.11 14.38 38.88
N LYS A 277 -28.86 14.59 39.33
CA LYS A 277 -28.36 13.89 40.52
C LYS A 277 -29.13 14.32 41.78
N PRO A 278 -29.55 13.37 42.64
CA PRO A 278 -30.30 13.71 43.86
C PRO A 278 -29.55 14.65 44.82
N ASN A 279 -28.22 14.67 44.75
CA ASN A 279 -27.38 15.52 45.59
C ASN A 279 -27.11 16.91 44.99
N PHE A 280 -27.53 17.17 43.75
CA PHE A 280 -27.40 18.47 43.10
C PHE A 280 -28.49 19.43 43.57
N SER A 281 -28.10 20.66 43.91
CA SER A 281 -29.04 21.72 44.27
C SER A 281 -28.76 22.97 43.46
N TYR A 282 -29.73 23.36 42.63
CA TYR A 282 -29.71 24.62 41.87
C TYR A 282 -29.72 25.87 42.77
N LYS A 283 -29.92 25.72 44.09
CA LYS A 283 -29.83 26.80 45.07
C LYS A 283 -28.44 26.92 45.71
N ARG A 284 -27.61 25.88 45.61
CA ARG A 284 -26.29 25.82 46.24
C ARG A 284 -25.25 26.37 45.26
N THR A 285 -24.71 27.56 45.56
CA THR A 285 -23.70 28.24 44.71
C THR A 285 -22.53 27.33 44.35
N LYS A 286 -22.07 26.48 45.29
CA LYS A 286 -20.99 25.51 45.04
C LYS A 286 -21.31 24.54 43.90
N ASP A 287 -22.55 24.05 43.80
CA ASP A 287 -22.93 23.09 42.76
C ASP A 287 -23.00 23.76 41.39
N ILE A 288 -23.51 24.99 41.35
CA ILE A 288 -23.53 25.82 40.14
C ILE A 288 -22.09 26.11 39.68
N SER A 289 -21.20 26.51 40.59
CA SER A 289 -19.79 26.76 40.28
C SER A 289 -19.08 25.50 39.77
N ASN A 290 -19.35 24.33 40.36
CA ASN A 290 -18.80 23.06 39.88
C ASN A 290 -19.29 22.72 38.47
N LEU A 291 -20.59 22.92 38.18
CA LEU A 291 -21.16 22.70 36.86
C LEU A 291 -20.56 23.66 35.81
N VAL A 292 -20.42 24.94 36.16
CA VAL A 292 -19.76 25.94 35.28
C VAL A 292 -18.30 25.56 35.04
N GLY A 293 -17.57 25.13 36.07
CA GLY A 293 -16.18 24.67 35.93
C GLY A 293 -16.05 23.42 35.05
N PHE A 294 -16.99 22.47 35.17
CA PHE A 294 -17.06 21.31 34.28
C PHE A 294 -17.24 21.72 32.82
N ILE A 295 -18.17 22.64 32.55
CA ILE A 295 -18.44 23.17 31.20
C ILE A 295 -17.20 23.89 30.66
N GLN A 296 -16.58 24.79 31.43
CA GLN A 296 -15.40 25.54 31.01
C GLN A 296 -14.19 24.64 30.72
N ASN A 297 -14.03 23.53 31.45
CA ASN A 297 -12.94 22.59 31.19
C ASN A 297 -13.13 21.82 29.88
N ARG A 298 -14.38 21.53 29.50
CA ARG A 298 -14.77 20.76 28.31
C ARG A 298 -14.91 21.65 27.06
N LEU A 299 -15.39 22.89 27.22
CA LEU A 299 -15.58 23.90 26.18
C LEU A 299 -14.40 24.89 26.20
N LYS A 300 -13.26 24.53 25.61
CA LYS A 300 -12.13 25.44 25.45
C LYS A 300 -12.20 26.14 24.09
N TYR A 301 -12.05 27.45 24.09
CA TYR A 301 -12.02 28.27 22.87
C TYR A 301 -10.58 28.73 22.59
N LYS A 302 -10.16 28.64 21.32
CA LYS A 302 -8.92 29.25 20.84
C LYS A 302 -9.17 29.82 19.45
N ASN A 303 -8.88 31.12 19.26
CA ASN A 303 -9.09 31.83 17.99
C ASN A 303 -10.53 31.69 17.43
N GLU A 304 -11.55 31.81 18.29
CA GLU A 304 -12.98 31.68 17.91
C GLU A 304 -13.40 30.28 17.42
N GLU A 305 -12.48 29.31 17.37
CA GLU A 305 -12.75 27.91 17.07
C GLU A 305 -12.82 27.08 18.36
N PHE A 306 -13.69 26.07 18.30
CA PHE A 306 -13.94 25.15 19.39
C PHE A 306 -12.82 24.10 19.47
N GLN A 307 -12.08 24.04 20.58
CA GLN A 307 -11.00 23.07 20.74
C GLN A 307 -11.57 21.72 21.18
N ILE A 308 -11.90 20.89 20.19
CA ILE A 308 -12.38 19.53 20.43
C ILE A 308 -11.22 18.65 20.89
N ASN A 309 -11.45 17.85 21.93
CA ASN A 309 -10.57 16.74 22.26
C ASN A 309 -10.76 15.63 21.22
N GLU A 310 -10.03 15.73 20.11
CA GLU A 310 -10.15 14.86 18.93
C GLU A 310 -10.16 13.35 19.26
N PRO A 311 -9.26 12.81 20.12
CA PRO A 311 -9.32 11.41 20.53
C PRO A 311 -10.64 11.01 21.21
N GLU A 312 -11.19 11.89 22.04
CA GLU A 312 -12.44 11.64 22.77
C GLU A 312 -13.64 11.73 21.84
N ALA A 313 -13.68 12.72 20.94
CA ALA A 313 -14.72 12.83 19.91
C ALA A 313 -14.71 11.62 18.98
N LEU A 314 -13.52 11.10 18.62
CA LEU A 314 -13.39 9.88 17.85
C LEU A 314 -13.94 8.66 18.60
N GLU A 315 -13.61 8.49 19.88
CA GLU A 315 -14.15 7.40 20.70
C GLU A 315 -15.70 7.45 20.77
N LEU A 316 -16.26 8.64 21.01
CA LEU A 316 -17.71 8.84 21.04
C LEU A 316 -18.35 8.57 19.68
N THR A 317 -17.70 8.94 18.58
CA THR A 317 -18.17 8.69 17.21
C THR A 317 -18.21 7.19 16.91
N LEU A 318 -17.17 6.45 17.29
CA LEU A 318 -17.13 5.00 17.16
C LEU A 318 -18.24 4.33 18.00
N LYS A 319 -18.43 4.76 19.24
CA LYS A 319 -19.51 4.25 20.11
C LYS A 319 -20.90 4.51 19.54
N LYS A 320 -21.10 5.66 18.90
CA LYS A 320 -22.41 6.05 18.33
C LYS A 320 -22.77 5.27 17.08
N PHE A 321 -21.81 5.08 16.17
CA PHE A 321 -22.08 4.51 14.85
C PHE A 321 -21.63 3.06 14.69
N VAL A 322 -20.58 2.61 15.37
CA VAL A 322 -20.04 1.25 15.22
C VAL A 322 -20.51 0.38 16.38
N THR A 323 -21.83 0.16 16.46
CA THR A 323 -22.46 -0.58 17.56
C THR A 323 -22.37 -2.10 17.39
N ASP A 324 -22.38 -2.60 16.15
CA ASP A 324 -22.21 -4.02 15.82
C ASP A 324 -20.74 -4.36 15.55
N LEU A 325 -20.01 -4.68 16.61
CA LEU A 325 -18.61 -5.10 16.51
C LEU A 325 -18.44 -6.49 15.89
N GLU A 326 -19.44 -7.37 15.97
CA GLU A 326 -19.36 -8.70 15.36
C GLU A 326 -19.45 -8.62 13.83
N TYR A 327 -20.26 -7.71 13.30
CA TYR A 327 -20.24 -7.38 11.88
C TYR A 327 -18.86 -6.88 11.43
N LEU A 328 -18.27 -5.90 12.14
CA LEU A 328 -16.93 -5.40 11.81
C LEU A 328 -15.87 -6.52 11.83
N LYS A 329 -15.92 -7.42 12.83
CA LYS A 329 -15.03 -8.59 12.90
C LYS A 329 -15.18 -9.51 11.71
N THR A 330 -16.42 -9.80 11.32
CA THR A 330 -16.74 -10.68 10.19
C THR A 330 -16.20 -10.11 8.87
N GLU A 331 -16.37 -8.81 8.66
CA GLU A 331 -15.88 -8.11 7.47
C GLU A 331 -14.35 -8.10 7.41
N LEU A 332 -13.67 -7.83 8.53
CA LEU A 332 -12.21 -7.91 8.63
C LEU A 332 -11.68 -9.31 8.30
N ASN A 333 -12.34 -10.35 8.85
CA ASN A 333 -11.98 -11.75 8.58
C ASN A 333 -12.20 -12.14 7.11
N THR A 334 -13.21 -11.56 6.46
CA THR A 334 -13.49 -11.76 5.03
C THR A 334 -12.41 -11.15 4.14
N ILE A 335 -11.85 -10.00 4.52
CA ILE A 335 -10.72 -9.37 3.82
C ILE A 335 -9.47 -10.23 3.98
N SER A 336 -9.12 -10.59 5.22
CA SER A 336 -8.00 -11.47 5.51
C SER A 336 -8.14 -12.07 6.91
N PRO A 337 -8.00 -13.40 7.06
CA PRO A 337 -8.11 -14.06 8.36
C PRO A 337 -7.00 -13.67 9.34
N LYS A 338 -5.92 -13.04 8.86
CA LYS A 338 -4.79 -12.60 9.69
C LYS A 338 -5.02 -11.22 10.33
N LEU A 339 -5.98 -10.43 9.86
CA LEU A 339 -6.17 -9.04 10.31
C LEU A 339 -6.60 -8.94 11.77
N LEU A 340 -7.53 -9.79 12.22
CA LEU A 340 -8.01 -9.78 13.61
C LEU A 340 -6.87 -10.07 14.59
N GLU A 341 -6.07 -11.09 14.30
CA GLU A 341 -4.90 -11.41 15.13
C GLU A 341 -3.87 -10.28 15.08
N HIS A 342 -3.62 -9.71 13.89
CA HIS A 342 -2.72 -8.57 13.74
C HIS A 342 -3.13 -7.38 14.64
N PHE A 343 -4.39 -6.96 14.62
CA PHE A 343 -4.84 -5.85 15.47
C PHE A 343 -4.74 -6.17 16.97
N LYS A 344 -4.95 -7.43 17.34
CA LYS A 344 -4.86 -7.90 18.73
C LYS A 344 -3.43 -7.91 19.26
N THR A 345 -2.46 -8.31 18.44
CA THR A 345 -1.08 -8.52 18.90
C THR A 345 -0.12 -7.39 18.55
N THR A 346 -0.43 -6.57 17.56
CA THR A 346 0.56 -5.68 16.92
C THR A 346 0.18 -4.21 17.08
N GLU A 347 1.12 -3.42 17.59
CA GLU A 347 1.03 -1.95 17.55
C GLU A 347 1.42 -1.44 16.17
N VAL A 348 0.86 -0.30 15.76
CA VAL A 348 1.30 0.34 14.51
C VAL A 348 2.73 0.85 14.70
N SER A 349 3.66 0.38 13.88
CA SER A 349 5.11 0.56 14.08
C SER A 349 5.53 2.03 14.17
N PHE A 350 5.06 2.85 13.23
CA PHE A 350 5.43 4.25 13.02
C PHE A 350 4.65 5.24 13.90
N SER A 351 3.43 4.88 14.35
CA SER A 351 2.57 5.76 15.17
C SER A 351 2.46 5.33 16.62
N LYS A 352 2.87 4.10 16.96
CA LYS A 352 2.58 3.43 18.24
C LYS A 352 1.08 3.37 18.54
N GLY A 353 0.27 3.21 17.49
CA GLY A 353 -1.17 2.96 17.61
C GLY A 353 -1.45 1.70 18.44
N ASN A 354 -2.40 1.80 19.37
CA ASN A 354 -2.72 0.74 20.33
C ASN A 354 -3.14 -0.57 19.66
N ARG A 355 -2.92 -1.68 20.37
CA ARG A 355 -3.50 -3.00 20.05
C ARG A 355 -4.99 -2.98 20.39
N VAL A 356 -5.79 -3.68 19.58
CA VAL A 356 -7.25 -3.77 19.75
C VAL A 356 -7.64 -5.24 19.81
N ASN A 357 -8.02 -5.70 20.99
CA ASN A 357 -8.56 -7.03 21.19
C ASN A 357 -10.09 -7.02 21.01
N PHE A 358 -10.55 -7.31 19.79
CA PHE A 358 -11.98 -7.41 19.47
C PHE A 358 -12.70 -8.57 20.18
N ASP A 359 -11.99 -9.45 20.88
CA ASP A 359 -12.58 -10.53 21.70
C ASP A 359 -12.76 -10.11 23.17
N SER A 360 -12.42 -8.87 23.55
CA SER A 360 -12.60 -8.41 24.94
C SER A 360 -14.08 -8.27 25.28
N ASN A 361 -14.48 -8.73 26.47
CA ASN A 361 -15.82 -8.50 27.00
C ASN A 361 -16.04 -7.04 27.44
N ASN A 362 -14.98 -6.22 27.49
CA ASN A 362 -15.06 -4.82 27.88
C ASN A 362 -15.13 -3.92 26.64
N LEU A 363 -16.36 -3.58 26.23
CA LEU A 363 -16.59 -2.71 25.07
C LEU A 363 -15.88 -1.35 25.18
N ASN A 364 -15.82 -0.77 26.39
CA ASN A 364 -15.13 0.51 26.59
C ASN A 364 -13.65 0.41 26.26
N GLU A 365 -13.00 -0.69 26.67
CA GLU A 365 -11.60 -0.94 26.34
C GLU A 365 -11.40 -1.03 24.82
N ILE A 366 -12.29 -1.73 24.10
CA ILE A 366 -12.23 -1.85 22.64
C ILE A 366 -12.30 -0.47 22.00
N TYR A 367 -13.32 0.33 22.32
CA TYR A 367 -13.51 1.65 21.72
C TYR A 367 -12.36 2.61 22.06
N THR A 368 -11.89 2.65 23.30
CA THR A 368 -10.76 3.51 23.69
C THR A 368 -9.48 3.12 22.95
N ASN A 369 -9.18 1.82 22.83
CA ASN A 369 -7.98 1.37 22.12
C ASN A 369 -8.11 1.61 20.60
N LEU A 370 -9.28 1.35 20.03
CA LEU A 370 -9.55 1.60 18.61
C LEU A 370 -9.43 3.09 18.26
N ALA A 371 -10.02 3.97 19.07
CA ALA A 371 -9.90 5.41 18.89
C ALA A 371 -8.44 5.88 18.96
N LYS A 372 -7.68 5.42 19.97
CA LYS A 372 -6.26 5.76 20.09
C LYS A 372 -5.44 5.25 18.91
N ARG A 373 -5.69 4.03 18.43
CA ARG A 373 -5.01 3.46 17.26
C ARG A 373 -5.22 4.33 16.02
N ILE A 374 -6.47 4.68 15.71
CA ILE A 374 -6.82 5.50 14.56
C ILE A 374 -6.24 6.92 14.71
N TYR A 375 -6.42 7.54 15.88
CA TYR A 375 -5.93 8.90 16.15
C TYR A 375 -4.41 9.01 16.04
N TYR A 376 -3.64 8.12 16.69
CA TYR A 376 -2.19 8.17 16.61
C TYR A 376 -1.69 7.94 15.19
N THR A 377 -2.33 7.02 14.45
CA THR A 377 -2.02 6.80 13.03
C THR A 377 -2.26 8.05 12.19
N ARG A 378 -3.44 8.70 12.32
CA ARG A 378 -3.75 9.98 11.67
C ARG A 378 -2.72 11.05 12.03
N ASN A 379 -2.41 11.19 13.32
CA ASN A 379 -1.49 12.20 13.82
C ASN A 379 -0.08 12.04 13.24
N SER A 380 0.43 10.81 13.16
CA SER A 380 1.74 10.52 12.56
C SER A 380 1.77 10.69 11.03
N ILE A 381 0.63 10.55 10.35
CA ILE A 381 0.50 10.85 8.91
C ILE A 381 0.56 12.37 8.67
N VAL A 382 -0.15 13.15 9.48
CA VAL A 382 -0.25 14.62 9.30
C VAL A 382 0.99 15.36 9.81
N HIS A 383 1.63 14.85 10.86
CA HIS A 383 2.79 15.50 11.48
C HIS A 383 4.07 14.70 11.23
N SER A 384 5.02 15.35 10.55
CA SER A 384 6.34 14.78 10.25
C SER A 384 7.44 15.73 10.67
N LYS A 385 7.47 16.10 11.96
CA LYS A 385 8.54 16.96 12.49
C LYS A 385 9.78 16.12 12.76
N GLU A 386 10.95 16.73 12.57
CA GLU A 386 12.24 16.07 12.83
C GLU A 386 12.38 15.60 14.29
N THR A 387 11.80 16.33 15.25
CA THR A 387 11.83 16.01 16.68
C THR A 387 10.86 14.90 17.11
N GLU A 388 9.92 14.52 16.24
CA GLU A 388 8.92 13.50 16.54
C GLU A 388 9.49 12.11 16.20
N LYS A 389 9.56 11.23 17.20
CA LYS A 389 10.03 9.84 17.02
C LYS A 389 9.01 8.95 16.30
N THR A 390 7.74 9.38 16.25
CA THR A 390 6.61 8.63 15.71
C THR A 390 6.01 9.40 14.54
N LYS A 391 6.60 9.22 13.36
CA LYS A 391 6.18 9.88 12.12
C LYS A 391 6.02 8.85 11.02
N TYR A 392 5.00 9.06 10.20
CA TYR A 392 4.84 8.33 8.96
C TYR A 392 5.86 8.84 7.95
N THR A 393 6.59 7.90 7.34
CA THR A 393 7.44 8.15 6.20
C THR A 393 6.77 7.49 4.99
N PRO A 394 6.27 8.28 4.02
CA PRO A 394 5.65 7.74 2.82
C PRO A 394 6.52 6.67 2.20
N PHE A 395 5.86 5.60 1.72
CA PHE A 395 6.46 4.43 1.09
C PHE A 395 7.20 3.49 2.07
N SER A 396 7.74 4.00 3.18
CA SER A 396 8.40 3.15 4.20
C SER A 396 7.41 2.38 5.03
N ASP A 397 6.36 3.09 5.42
CA ASP A 397 5.41 2.64 6.42
C ASP A 397 4.09 2.18 5.78
N ASP A 398 4.02 2.15 4.44
CA ASP A 398 2.83 1.82 3.65
C ASP A 398 2.28 0.44 4.00
N LYS A 399 3.17 -0.54 4.24
CA LYS A 399 2.77 -1.90 4.62
C LYS A 399 1.98 -1.94 5.91
N ASP A 400 2.42 -1.18 6.91
CA ASP A 400 1.74 -1.08 8.19
C ASP A 400 0.47 -0.24 8.08
N LEU A 401 0.51 0.83 7.28
CA LEU A 401 -0.65 1.69 7.04
C LEU A 401 -1.77 0.98 6.27
N LEU A 402 -1.44 0.04 5.38
CA LEU A 402 -2.42 -0.70 4.58
C LEU A 402 -3.47 -1.43 5.44
N ASN A 403 -3.02 -2.08 6.52
CA ASN A 403 -3.91 -2.74 7.48
C ASN A 403 -4.86 -1.72 8.13
N GLU A 404 -4.36 -0.55 8.48
CA GLU A 404 -5.15 0.52 9.09
C GLU A 404 -6.19 1.09 8.12
N ILE A 405 -5.91 1.12 6.82
CA ILE A 405 -6.90 1.57 5.83
C ILE A 405 -8.04 0.57 5.68
N TYR A 406 -7.76 -0.74 5.70
CA TYR A 406 -8.85 -1.74 5.68
C TYR A 406 -9.83 -1.51 6.84
N LEU A 407 -9.29 -1.29 8.03
CA LEU A 407 -10.07 -0.99 9.23
C LEU A 407 -10.85 0.33 9.09
N LEU A 408 -10.17 1.42 8.72
CA LEU A 408 -10.78 2.74 8.68
C LEU A 408 -11.82 2.87 7.56
N ARG A 409 -11.58 2.21 6.41
CA ARG A 409 -12.55 2.16 5.31
C ARG A 409 -13.84 1.45 5.74
N LEU A 410 -13.75 0.30 6.40
CA LEU A 410 -14.93 -0.40 6.92
C LEU A 410 -15.69 0.45 7.94
N ILE A 411 -14.98 1.11 8.85
CA ILE A 411 -15.59 2.02 9.82
C ILE A 411 -16.29 3.18 9.12
N ALA A 412 -15.66 3.79 8.10
CA ALA A 412 -16.28 4.86 7.33
C ALA A 412 -17.55 4.39 6.59
N GLU A 413 -17.55 3.18 6.01
CA GLU A 413 -18.74 2.57 5.42
C GLU A 413 -19.86 2.39 6.45
N ILE A 414 -19.56 1.85 7.64
CA ILE A 414 -20.53 1.69 8.74
C ILE A 414 -21.11 3.03 9.18
N VAL A 415 -20.27 4.07 9.33
CA VAL A 415 -20.70 5.43 9.71
C VAL A 415 -21.64 6.03 8.67
N ILE A 416 -21.31 5.91 7.38
CA ILE A 416 -22.15 6.41 6.28
C ILE A 416 -23.50 5.71 6.27
N ILE A 417 -23.51 4.39 6.41
CA ILE A 417 -24.74 3.57 6.40
C ILE A 417 -25.61 3.90 7.61
N ASN A 418 -25.04 3.95 8.82
CA ASN A 418 -25.80 4.20 10.04
C ASN A 418 -26.29 5.65 10.19
N ASN A 419 -25.81 6.57 9.34
CA ASN A 419 -26.31 7.94 9.24
C ASN A 419 -27.24 8.14 8.01
N SER A 420 -27.54 7.10 7.25
CA SER A 420 -28.40 7.18 6.07
C SER A 420 -29.88 7.41 6.42
N LYS A 421 -30.67 7.77 5.40
CA LYS A 421 -32.13 7.89 5.49
C LYS A 421 -32.79 7.09 4.38
N GLU A 422 -33.96 6.52 4.65
CA GLU A 422 -34.77 5.88 3.62
C GLU A 422 -35.16 6.88 2.51
N LEU A 423 -35.17 6.40 1.26
CA LEU A 423 -35.48 7.21 0.06
C LEU A 423 -36.97 7.56 -0.04
#